data_AF-T0YPZ1-F1
#
_entry.id   AF-T0YPZ1-F1
#
_cell.length_a   1.000
_cell.length_b   1.000
_cell.length_c   1.000
_cell.angle_alpha   90.00
_cell.angle_beta   90.00
_cell.angle_gamma   90.00
#
_symmetry.space_group_name_H-M   'P 1'
#
loop_
_entity.id
_entity.type
_entity.pdbx_description
1 polymer ?
#
loop_
_entity_poly.entity_id
_entity_poly.type
_entity_poly.pdbx_seq_one_letter_code
_entity_poly.pdbx_strand_id
1 'polypeptide(L)'
;NPSAGIIQTLPRSVGLDTVHARSQQFAGRVTGQLFTAGMQYWQLGESHYWGHNAILRIAPFMRHCGLALLPGKGNLSGEILSHDFVEAALLRRAGYHTWIVPGIEGSYEQQPAHLLEELQRDRRWCQGNLKNFRLLWEPGFHAVHRAMLLTGVLAYASAPLWMAYILVSLSLTALNPHTPLLPALWPVTLSMLFIPRLLALLALFKRGEQAKFGGTSTLLASAFTEATLSLLQAPLRMVAHTLFVLTALTGFRLEWKSPAREASTLAWRSTWQHYRGLFLIATGGLALASLRGPTLMVDLLPIALPWLLAAPLAIATSHSTRFLKMRGLSLLDIPEERRIPSVLRRAWHYAGLQPLPSGVSARFVRSGTGAQIALDRAQFLNLSR
;
A
#
# COMPACT_ATOMS: atom_id res chain seq x y z
N ASN A 1 -9.61 -29.75 3.70
CA ASN A 1 -8.60 -29.61 4.77
C ASN A 1 -9.31 -29.33 6.10
N PRO A 2 -9.37 -30.29 7.04
CA PRO A 2 -10.13 -30.14 8.29
C PRO A 2 -9.54 -29.11 9.26
N SER A 3 -8.23 -28.87 9.23
CA SER A 3 -7.56 -27.88 10.08
C SER A 3 -7.53 -26.47 9.50
N ALA A 4 -8.09 -26.22 8.31
CA ALA A 4 -8.19 -24.86 7.77
C ALA A 4 -9.16 -24.02 8.63
N GLY A 5 -8.62 -22.98 9.28
CA GLY A 5 -9.36 -21.99 10.05
C GLY A 5 -9.65 -20.73 9.23
N ILE A 6 -8.67 -20.28 8.44
CA ILE A 6 -8.79 -19.11 7.54
C ILE A 6 -8.32 -19.49 6.14
N ILE A 7 -9.09 -19.08 5.13
CA ILE A 7 -8.68 -19.07 3.73
C ILE A 7 -8.69 -17.61 3.26
N GLN A 8 -7.51 -17.02 3.09
CA GLN A 8 -7.31 -15.65 2.63
C GLN A 8 -7.14 -15.64 1.11
N THR A 9 -7.97 -14.88 0.40
CA THR A 9 -7.76 -14.64 -1.05
C THR A 9 -6.71 -13.56 -1.25
N LEU A 10 -6.25 -13.38 -2.49
CA LEU A 10 -5.56 -12.17 -2.93
C LEU A 10 -6.59 -11.15 -3.46
N PRO A 11 -6.99 -10.14 -2.67
CA PRO A 11 -7.92 -9.13 -3.15
C PRO A 11 -7.28 -8.32 -4.28
N ARG A 12 -8.02 -8.14 -5.37
CA ARG A 12 -7.57 -7.33 -6.51
C ARG A 12 -8.09 -5.91 -6.35
N SER A 13 -7.18 -4.96 -6.31
CA SER A 13 -7.54 -3.56 -6.20
C SER A 13 -8.20 -3.07 -7.50
N VAL A 14 -9.37 -2.45 -7.39
CA VAL A 14 -10.21 -1.99 -8.52
C VAL A 14 -10.97 -0.71 -8.17
N GLY A 15 -11.49 -0.02 -9.19
CA GLY A 15 -12.64 0.90 -9.04
C GLY A 15 -12.31 2.37 -8.80
N LEU A 16 -11.03 2.76 -8.84
CA LEU A 16 -10.62 4.17 -8.78
C LEU A 16 -9.83 4.58 -10.04
N ASP A 17 -10.02 5.82 -10.48
CA ASP A 17 -9.54 6.31 -11.77
C ASP A 17 -8.40 7.33 -11.71
N THR A 18 -7.91 7.68 -10.52
CA THR A 18 -6.76 8.57 -10.33
C THR A 18 -5.46 7.92 -10.78
N VAL A 19 -4.45 8.72 -11.17
CA VAL A 19 -3.14 8.19 -11.60
C VAL A 19 -2.50 7.39 -10.46
N HIS A 20 -2.57 7.89 -9.23
CA HIS A 20 -2.03 7.22 -8.05
C HIS A 20 -2.70 5.85 -7.82
N ALA A 21 -4.03 5.80 -7.75
CA ALA A 21 -4.74 4.55 -7.51
C ALA A 21 -4.53 3.56 -8.66
N ARG A 22 -4.51 4.00 -9.93
CA ARG A 22 -4.24 3.10 -11.07
C ARG A 22 -2.81 2.58 -11.08
N SER A 23 -1.84 3.38 -10.67
CA SER A 23 -0.46 2.94 -10.46
C SER A 23 -0.40 1.80 -9.45
N GLN A 24 -1.12 1.93 -8.33
CA GLN A 24 -1.17 0.88 -7.30
C GLN A 24 -1.95 -0.37 -7.74
N GLN A 25 -3.09 -0.20 -8.43
CA GLN A 25 -3.87 -1.29 -9.01
C GLN A 25 -3.02 -2.09 -10.02
N PHE A 26 -2.32 -1.40 -10.92
CA PHE A 26 -1.41 -2.01 -11.87
C PHE A 26 -0.27 -2.76 -11.17
N ALA A 27 0.43 -2.10 -10.23
CA ALA A 27 1.51 -2.72 -9.46
C ALA A 27 1.05 -3.99 -8.73
N GLY A 28 -0.09 -3.92 -8.02
CA GLY A 28 -0.69 -5.04 -7.32
C GLY A 28 -1.08 -6.17 -8.26
N ARG A 29 -1.60 -5.86 -9.46
CA ARG A 29 -2.00 -6.88 -10.43
C ARG A 29 -0.82 -7.56 -11.13
N VAL A 30 0.28 -6.84 -11.37
CA VAL A 30 1.49 -7.38 -11.98
C VAL A 30 2.31 -8.17 -10.96
N THR A 31 2.59 -7.58 -9.79
CA THR A 31 3.52 -8.16 -8.81
C THR A 31 2.83 -9.05 -7.78
N GLY A 32 1.56 -8.83 -7.48
CA GLY A 32 0.85 -9.46 -6.35
C GLY A 32 0.73 -10.98 -6.48
N GLN A 33 0.53 -11.52 -7.69
CA GLN A 33 0.49 -12.97 -7.88
C GLN A 33 1.82 -13.64 -7.57
N LEU A 34 2.94 -13.07 -8.03
CA LEU A 34 4.27 -13.61 -7.74
C LEU A 34 4.60 -13.47 -6.25
N PHE A 35 4.31 -12.31 -5.66
CA PHE A 35 4.52 -12.05 -4.25
C PHE A 35 3.73 -13.03 -3.36
N THR A 36 2.43 -13.21 -3.62
CA THR A 36 1.58 -14.15 -2.87
C THR A 36 1.95 -15.61 -3.09
N ALA A 37 2.38 -16.01 -4.29
CA ALA A 37 2.90 -17.35 -4.53
C ALA A 37 4.16 -17.62 -3.69
N GLY A 38 5.06 -16.63 -3.59
CA GLY A 38 6.22 -16.70 -2.70
C GLY A 38 5.82 -16.81 -1.23
N MET A 39 4.89 -15.98 -0.76
CA MET A 39 4.36 -16.09 0.61
C MET A 39 3.73 -17.45 0.88
N GLN A 40 2.92 -17.97 -0.04
CA GLN A 40 2.29 -19.28 0.09
C GLN A 40 3.33 -20.39 0.21
N TYR A 41 4.41 -20.33 -0.57
CA TYR A 41 5.51 -21.30 -0.53
C TYR A 41 6.24 -21.31 0.82
N TRP A 42 6.57 -20.13 1.37
CA TRP A 42 7.33 -20.02 2.61
C TRP A 42 6.50 -20.15 3.89
N GLN A 43 5.25 -19.70 3.88
CA GLN A 43 4.41 -19.61 5.10
C GLN A 43 3.44 -20.78 5.25
N LEU A 44 3.12 -21.50 4.16
CA LEU A 44 2.20 -22.65 4.18
C LEU A 44 0.90 -22.35 4.95
N GLY A 45 0.60 -23.13 6.00
CA GLY A 45 -0.59 -22.97 6.84
C GLY A 45 -0.45 -21.94 7.97
N GLU A 46 0.63 -21.16 8.02
CA GLU A 46 0.93 -20.13 9.01
C GLU A 46 0.94 -18.73 8.37
N SER A 47 0.07 -18.52 7.39
CA SER A 47 0.12 -17.33 6.55
C SER A 47 -0.68 -16.14 7.10
N HIS A 48 -0.73 -15.04 6.33
CA HIS A 48 -1.39 -13.79 6.73
C HIS A 48 -2.92 -13.88 6.62
N TYR A 49 -3.59 -13.22 7.56
CA TYR A 49 -4.98 -12.80 7.46
C TYR A 49 -4.99 -11.27 7.37
N TRP A 50 -5.75 -10.71 6.44
CA TRP A 50 -5.82 -9.26 6.18
C TRP A 50 -7.15 -8.63 6.63
N GLY A 51 -7.90 -9.31 7.51
CA GLY A 51 -9.16 -8.82 8.07
C GLY A 51 -10.37 -8.97 7.14
N HIS A 52 -10.16 -9.09 5.84
CA HIS A 52 -11.24 -9.13 4.84
C HIS A 52 -10.89 -10.04 3.66
N ASN A 53 -11.86 -10.24 2.77
CA ASN A 53 -11.67 -11.08 1.58
C ASN A 53 -11.18 -12.49 1.97
N ALA A 54 -11.76 -13.04 3.03
CA ALA A 54 -11.37 -14.32 3.60
C ALA A 54 -12.60 -15.16 3.95
N ILE A 55 -12.43 -16.48 3.91
CA ILE A 55 -13.40 -17.45 4.41
C ILE A 55 -12.90 -17.90 5.78
N LEU A 56 -13.77 -17.80 6.79
CA LEU A 56 -13.44 -18.07 8.18
C LEU A 56 -14.26 -19.24 8.71
N ARG A 57 -13.64 -20.10 9.50
CA ARG A 57 -14.35 -21.09 10.30
C ARG A 57 -14.85 -20.42 11.58
N ILE A 58 -16.16 -20.16 11.63
CA ILE A 58 -16.79 -19.35 12.67
C ILE A 58 -16.52 -19.90 14.08
N ALA A 59 -16.77 -21.20 14.32
CA ALA A 59 -16.68 -21.75 15.68
C ALA A 59 -15.27 -21.64 16.31
N PRO A 60 -14.17 -22.02 15.63
CA PRO A 60 -12.82 -21.79 16.15
C PRO A 60 -12.43 -20.32 16.26
N PHE A 61 -12.84 -19.49 15.28
CA PHE A 61 -12.56 -18.06 15.34
C PHE A 61 -13.18 -17.43 16.59
N MET A 62 -14.46 -17.69 16.85
CA MET A 62 -15.16 -17.21 18.04
C MET A 62 -14.55 -17.72 19.34
N ARG A 63 -14.01 -18.95 19.35
CA ARG A 63 -13.44 -19.57 20.56
C ARG A 63 -12.02 -19.08 20.88
N HIS A 64 -11.24 -18.71 19.88
CA HIS A 64 -9.79 -18.50 20.03
C HIS A 64 -9.29 -17.10 19.68
N CYS A 65 -10.04 -16.32 18.88
CA CYS A 65 -9.63 -14.99 18.40
C CYS A 65 -10.06 -13.83 19.31
N GLY A 66 -10.45 -14.10 20.56
CA GLY A 66 -10.74 -13.03 21.53
C GLY A 66 -9.47 -12.22 21.83
N LEU A 67 -9.52 -10.89 21.64
CA LEU A 67 -8.37 -10.01 21.79
C LEU A 67 -8.39 -9.31 23.14
N ALA A 68 -7.30 -9.44 23.89
CA ALA A 68 -7.07 -8.68 25.11
C ALA A 68 -6.44 -7.31 24.79
N LEU A 69 -6.59 -6.36 25.72
CA LEU A 69 -5.86 -5.10 25.66
C LEU A 69 -4.37 -5.34 25.96
N LEU A 70 -3.49 -4.66 25.23
CA LEU A 70 -2.07 -4.65 25.53
C LEU A 70 -1.82 -3.83 26.80
N PRO A 71 -1.17 -4.39 27.83
CA PRO A 71 -0.96 -3.70 29.10
C PRO A 71 -0.02 -2.50 28.98
N GLY A 72 -0.14 -1.56 29.92
CA GLY A 72 0.77 -0.41 30.04
C GLY A 72 0.10 0.95 29.85
N LYS A 73 0.92 1.98 29.66
CA LYS A 73 0.50 3.38 29.45
C LYS A 73 1.14 3.92 28.16
N GLY A 74 0.47 4.87 27.51
CA GLY A 74 0.97 5.54 26.30
C GLY A 74 0.50 4.93 24.97
N ASN A 75 1.10 5.39 23.87
CA ASN A 75 0.60 5.14 22.51
C ASN A 75 0.78 3.70 21.99
N LEU A 76 1.57 2.88 22.69
CA LEU A 76 1.84 1.47 22.37
C LEU A 76 1.11 0.49 23.31
N SER A 77 0.08 0.95 24.04
CA SER A 77 -0.76 0.15 24.93
C SER A 77 -2.26 0.33 24.61
N GLY A 78 -3.13 -0.55 25.10
CA GLY A 78 -4.57 -0.57 24.81
C GLY A 78 -4.95 -1.54 23.69
N GLU A 79 -5.99 -1.21 22.92
CA GLU A 79 -6.56 -2.11 21.89
C GLU A 79 -5.57 -2.57 20.82
N ILE A 80 -5.58 -3.86 20.48
CA ILE A 80 -4.77 -4.39 19.38
C ILE A 80 -5.29 -3.79 18.07
N LEU A 81 -4.44 -3.00 17.41
CA LEU A 81 -4.66 -2.52 16.05
C LEU A 81 -4.06 -3.53 15.07
N SER A 82 -4.59 -3.62 13.85
CA SER A 82 -4.20 -4.69 12.91
C SER A 82 -4.34 -6.07 13.57
N HIS A 83 -5.55 -6.31 14.10
CA HIS A 83 -5.90 -7.51 14.84
C HIS A 83 -5.85 -8.78 13.99
N ASP A 84 -6.08 -8.64 12.70
CA ASP A 84 -6.06 -9.68 11.69
C ASP A 84 -4.80 -10.57 11.76
N PHE A 85 -3.61 -9.99 11.89
CA PHE A 85 -2.38 -10.78 12.06
C PHE A 85 -2.34 -11.55 13.37
N VAL A 86 -2.90 -10.97 14.44
CA VAL A 86 -2.93 -11.57 15.77
C VAL A 86 -3.94 -12.71 15.81
N GLU A 87 -5.11 -12.55 15.18
CA GLU A 87 -6.14 -13.56 15.09
C GLU A 87 -5.66 -14.78 14.28
N ALA A 88 -4.90 -14.57 13.20
CA ALA A 88 -4.24 -15.67 12.50
C ALA A 88 -3.27 -16.44 13.41
N ALA A 89 -2.45 -15.73 14.19
CA ALA A 89 -1.51 -16.34 15.13
C ALA A 89 -2.24 -17.08 16.28
N LEU A 90 -3.35 -16.54 16.77
CA LEU A 90 -4.19 -17.16 17.80
C LEU A 90 -4.86 -18.45 17.30
N LEU A 91 -5.41 -18.45 16.08
CA LEU A 91 -5.92 -19.66 15.45
C LEU A 91 -4.82 -20.69 15.24
N ARG A 92 -3.63 -20.24 14.84
CA ARG A 92 -2.49 -21.13 14.69
C ARG A 92 -2.10 -21.80 16.00
N ARG A 93 -2.03 -21.03 17.08
CA ARG A 93 -1.82 -21.53 18.44
C ARG A 93 -2.88 -22.56 18.87
N ALA A 94 -4.11 -22.43 18.36
CA ALA A 94 -5.21 -23.38 18.59
C ALA A 94 -5.20 -24.61 17.66
N GLY A 95 -4.20 -24.76 16.80
CA GLY A 95 -4.06 -25.90 15.88
C GLY A 95 -4.74 -25.72 14.51
N TYR A 96 -5.32 -24.55 14.23
CA TYR A 96 -5.90 -24.24 12.92
C TYR A 96 -4.88 -23.56 12.01
N HIS A 97 -5.07 -23.69 10.70
CA HIS A 97 -4.17 -23.13 9.69
C HIS A 97 -4.81 -21.95 8.97
N THR A 98 -3.99 -20.97 8.62
CA THR A 98 -4.33 -19.83 7.76
C THR A 98 -3.61 -19.99 6.43
N TRP A 99 -4.39 -20.13 5.35
CA TRP A 99 -3.88 -20.36 4.01
C TRP A 99 -4.14 -19.14 3.13
N ILE A 100 -3.10 -18.60 2.49
CA ILE A 100 -3.26 -17.69 1.36
C ILE A 100 -3.47 -18.53 0.09
N VAL A 101 -4.59 -18.30 -0.59
CA VAL A 101 -4.97 -19.03 -1.81
C VAL A 101 -5.15 -18.01 -2.94
N PRO A 102 -4.08 -17.65 -3.66
CA PRO A 102 -4.12 -16.60 -4.68
C PRO A 102 -4.94 -17.02 -5.93
N GLY A 103 -5.24 -18.32 -6.07
CA GLY A 103 -6.06 -18.86 -7.15
C GLY A 103 -7.57 -18.56 -7.00
N ILE A 104 -8.03 -18.12 -5.83
CA ILE A 104 -9.44 -17.73 -5.65
C ILE A 104 -9.66 -16.38 -6.31
N GLU A 105 -10.39 -16.39 -7.43
CA GLU A 105 -10.80 -15.18 -8.14
C GLU A 105 -12.08 -14.57 -7.54
N GLY A 106 -12.50 -13.40 -8.04
CA GLY A 106 -13.76 -12.78 -7.63
C GLY A 106 -13.67 -11.93 -6.35
N SER A 107 -12.47 -11.74 -5.80
CA SER A 107 -12.19 -10.94 -4.62
C SER A 107 -11.58 -9.59 -5.00
N TYR A 108 -12.20 -8.50 -4.54
CA TYR A 108 -11.87 -7.14 -4.96
C TYR A 108 -11.89 -6.17 -3.79
N GLU A 109 -11.12 -5.09 -3.90
CA GLU A 109 -11.08 -4.02 -2.92
C GLU A 109 -10.80 -2.67 -3.58
N GLN A 110 -11.07 -1.58 -2.85
CA GLN A 110 -10.68 -0.23 -3.26
C GLN A 110 -9.45 0.23 -2.46
N GLN A 111 -8.50 0.82 -3.15
CA GLN A 111 -7.32 1.45 -2.57
C GLN A 111 -7.58 2.94 -2.27
N PRO A 112 -6.66 3.63 -1.58
CA PRO A 112 -6.72 5.09 -1.43
C PRO A 112 -6.68 5.82 -2.79
N ALA A 113 -7.38 6.94 -2.93
CA ALA A 113 -7.44 7.66 -4.20
C ALA A 113 -6.17 8.43 -4.51
N HIS A 114 -5.43 8.88 -3.49
CA HIS A 114 -4.21 9.65 -3.68
C HIS A 114 -3.22 9.44 -2.52
N LEU A 115 -1.97 9.86 -2.73
CA LEU A 115 -0.87 9.63 -1.79
C LEU A 115 -1.18 10.08 -0.34
N LEU A 116 -1.84 11.22 -0.13
CA LEU A 116 -2.14 11.69 1.24
C LEU A 116 -3.15 10.79 1.99
N GLU A 117 -4.11 10.18 1.30
CA GLU A 117 -5.05 9.23 1.90
C GLU A 117 -4.35 7.90 2.21
N GLU A 118 -3.47 7.47 1.31
CA GLU A 118 -2.62 6.30 1.54
C GLU A 118 -1.77 6.48 2.80
N LEU A 119 -1.03 7.60 2.90
CA LEU A 119 -0.20 7.90 4.06
C LEU A 119 -1.02 7.98 5.36
N GLN A 120 -2.26 8.46 5.30
CA GLN A 120 -3.16 8.46 6.47
C GLN A 120 -3.57 7.05 6.89
N ARG A 121 -3.82 6.16 5.92
CA ARG A 121 -4.09 4.74 6.20
C ARG A 121 -2.85 4.07 6.78
N ASP A 122 -1.70 4.28 6.17
CA ASP A 122 -0.41 3.72 6.58
C ASP A 122 0.00 4.19 7.98
N ARG A 123 -0.36 5.41 8.39
CA ARG A 123 -0.14 5.87 9.77
C ARG A 123 -0.80 4.95 10.80
N ARG A 124 -2.06 4.52 10.56
CA ARG A 124 -2.76 3.60 11.47
C ARG A 124 -2.11 2.22 11.47
N TRP A 125 -1.69 1.74 10.31
CA TRP A 125 -0.97 0.47 10.19
C TRP A 125 0.40 0.51 10.85
N CYS A 126 1.15 1.61 10.72
CA CYS A 126 2.43 1.83 11.40
C CYS A 126 2.27 1.77 12.91
N GLN A 127 1.29 2.52 13.46
CA GLN A 127 1.01 2.49 14.89
C GLN A 127 0.63 1.08 15.37
N GLY A 128 -0.20 0.35 14.61
CA GLY A 128 -0.57 -1.01 14.96
C GLY A 128 0.59 -2.00 14.93
N ASN A 129 1.41 -1.96 13.88
CA ASN A 129 2.58 -2.82 13.77
C ASN A 129 3.59 -2.57 14.91
N LEU A 130 3.90 -1.30 15.21
CA LEU A 130 4.80 -0.96 16.32
C LEU A 130 4.23 -1.38 17.68
N LYS A 131 2.92 -1.26 17.86
CA LYS A 131 2.23 -1.70 19.08
C LYS A 131 2.27 -3.23 19.23
N ASN A 132 2.08 -3.96 18.14
CA ASN A 132 2.07 -5.42 18.11
C ASN A 132 3.46 -6.05 18.27
N PHE A 133 4.56 -5.27 18.22
CA PHE A 133 5.92 -5.75 18.49
C PHE A 133 6.03 -6.56 19.79
N ARG A 134 5.27 -6.20 20.83
CA ARG A 134 5.28 -6.92 22.12
C ARG A 134 4.80 -8.37 22.01
N LEU A 135 3.95 -8.66 21.01
CA LEU A 135 3.42 -10.00 20.76
C LEU A 135 4.49 -10.94 20.19
N LEU A 136 5.69 -10.45 19.84
CA LEU A 136 6.83 -11.30 19.53
C LEU A 136 7.19 -12.27 20.65
N TRP A 137 6.92 -11.88 21.90
CA TRP A 137 7.16 -12.69 23.09
C TRP A 137 5.93 -13.42 23.60
N GLU A 138 4.79 -13.32 22.90
CA GLU A 138 3.56 -14.00 23.30
C GLU A 138 3.75 -15.53 23.29
N PRO A 139 3.46 -16.23 24.40
CA PRO A 139 3.60 -17.68 24.48
C PRO A 139 2.72 -18.42 23.47
N GLY A 140 3.26 -19.48 22.87
CA GLY A 140 2.53 -20.32 21.90
C GLY A 140 2.38 -19.73 20.50
N PHE A 141 2.88 -18.51 20.23
CA PHE A 141 3.00 -18.02 18.86
C PHE A 141 4.15 -18.71 18.13
N HIS A 142 3.84 -19.27 16.96
CA HIS A 142 4.79 -19.94 16.08
C HIS A 142 5.84 -18.98 15.51
N ALA A 143 6.99 -19.52 15.13
CA ALA A 143 8.11 -18.74 14.62
C ALA A 143 7.75 -17.91 13.37
N VAL A 144 6.92 -18.44 12.48
CA VAL A 144 6.46 -17.71 11.27
C VAL A 144 5.65 -16.47 11.66
N HIS A 145 4.71 -16.58 12.60
CA HIS A 145 3.93 -15.43 13.07
C HIS A 145 4.78 -14.39 13.82
N ARG A 146 5.80 -14.84 14.56
CA ARG A 146 6.78 -13.92 15.16
C ARG A 146 7.59 -13.19 14.08
N ALA A 147 8.06 -13.91 13.06
CA ALA A 147 8.73 -13.29 11.92
C ALA A 147 7.81 -12.28 11.21
N MET A 148 6.52 -12.60 11.02
CA MET A 148 5.54 -11.68 10.43
C MET A 148 5.39 -10.39 11.25
N LEU A 149 5.20 -10.51 12.57
CA LEU A 149 5.13 -9.35 13.47
C LEU A 149 6.41 -8.50 13.40
N LEU A 150 7.58 -9.14 13.36
CA LEU A 150 8.86 -8.44 13.22
C LEU A 150 8.97 -7.73 11.86
N THR A 151 8.59 -8.41 10.77
CA THR A 151 8.60 -7.79 9.44
C THR A 151 7.62 -6.63 9.34
N GLY A 152 6.47 -6.69 10.01
CA GLY A 152 5.51 -5.60 10.10
C GLY A 152 6.09 -4.37 10.80
N VAL A 153 6.88 -4.57 11.86
CA VAL A 153 7.64 -3.49 12.53
C VAL A 153 8.72 -2.92 11.62
N LEU A 154 9.52 -3.79 10.99
CA LEU A 154 10.61 -3.40 10.10
C LEU A 154 10.13 -2.69 8.82
N ALA A 155 8.93 -2.99 8.34
CA ALA A 155 8.31 -2.31 7.20
C ALA A 155 8.19 -0.79 7.39
N TYR A 156 8.09 -0.33 8.64
CA TYR A 156 8.06 1.09 8.99
C TYR A 156 9.36 1.58 9.64
N ALA A 157 9.95 0.79 10.55
CA ALA A 157 11.17 1.16 11.27
C ALA A 157 12.42 1.25 10.38
N SER A 158 12.40 0.61 9.21
CA SER A 158 13.46 0.77 8.19
C SER A 158 13.56 2.19 7.65
N ALA A 159 12.47 2.95 7.57
CA ALA A 159 12.47 4.32 7.05
C ALA A 159 13.33 5.31 7.86
N PRO A 160 13.19 5.43 9.20
CA PRO A 160 14.08 6.29 9.99
C PRO A 160 15.54 5.83 9.96
N LEU A 161 15.80 4.52 9.94
CA LEU A 161 17.16 3.98 9.84
C LEU A 161 17.81 4.35 8.50
N TRP A 162 17.06 4.21 7.40
CA TRP A 162 17.51 4.61 6.08
C TRP A 162 17.73 6.12 5.96
N MET A 163 16.83 6.93 6.54
CA MET A 163 17.00 8.38 6.62
C MET A 163 18.27 8.75 7.41
N ALA A 164 18.52 8.11 8.55
CA ALA A 164 19.73 8.35 9.33
C ALA A 164 21.00 8.00 8.55
N TYR A 165 20.99 6.87 7.84
CA TYR A 165 22.08 6.47 6.94
C TYR A 165 22.34 7.52 5.85
N ILE A 166 21.29 8.01 5.19
CA ILE A 166 21.40 9.08 4.19
C ILE A 166 22.01 10.34 4.80
N LEU A 167 21.51 10.80 5.95
CA LEU A 167 21.99 12.02 6.60
C LEU A 167 23.46 11.91 7.01
N VAL A 168 23.86 10.78 7.60
CA VAL A 168 25.26 10.51 7.97
C VAL A 168 26.13 10.46 6.72
N SER A 169 25.69 9.77 5.67
CA SER A 169 26.44 9.66 4.41
C SER A 169 26.64 11.03 3.75
N LEU A 170 25.58 11.83 3.63
CA LEU A 170 25.66 13.18 3.08
C LEU A 170 26.56 14.10 3.93
N SER A 171 26.48 13.99 5.27
CA SER A 171 27.33 14.77 6.18
C SER A 171 28.82 14.42 5.99
N LEU A 172 29.12 13.13 5.84
CA LEU A 172 30.48 12.66 5.58
C LEU A 172 30.98 13.10 4.20
N THR A 173 30.15 12.99 3.15
CA THR A 173 30.48 13.51 1.81
C THR A 173 30.72 15.03 1.84
N ALA A 174 29.97 15.78 2.66
CA ALA A 174 30.14 17.22 2.80
C ALA A 174 31.47 17.61 3.48
N LEU A 175 32.01 16.74 4.34
CA LEU A 175 33.29 16.91 5.03
C LEU A 175 34.47 16.38 4.19
N ASN A 176 34.27 15.25 3.50
CA ASN A 176 35.27 14.55 2.69
C ASN A 176 34.64 14.09 1.36
N PRO A 177 34.62 14.94 0.32
CA PRO A 177 33.97 14.64 -0.96
C PRO A 177 34.59 13.46 -1.75
N HIS A 178 35.77 13.00 -1.36
CA HIS A 178 36.50 11.93 -2.06
C HIS A 178 36.09 10.51 -1.66
N THR A 179 35.30 10.34 -0.58
CA THR A 179 34.88 9.02 -0.07
C THR A 179 33.35 8.99 0.15
N PRO A 180 32.53 9.12 -0.90
CA PRO A 180 31.08 9.10 -0.75
C PRO A 180 30.60 7.71 -0.35
N LEU A 181 29.91 7.60 0.80
CA LEU A 181 29.37 6.33 1.29
C LEU A 181 28.01 6.01 0.67
N LEU A 182 27.22 7.03 0.33
CA LEU A 182 25.86 6.86 -0.16
C LEU A 182 25.79 5.92 -1.39
N PRO A 183 26.71 6.05 -2.39
CA PRO A 183 26.65 5.19 -3.56
C PRO A 183 26.89 3.70 -3.34
N ALA A 184 27.54 3.32 -2.23
CA ALA A 184 27.88 1.93 -1.96
C ALA A 184 26.66 1.02 -1.81
N LEU A 185 25.52 1.55 -1.35
CA LEU A 185 24.29 0.77 -1.15
C LEU A 185 23.28 0.89 -2.31
N TRP A 186 23.51 1.76 -3.30
CA TRP A 186 22.61 1.86 -4.46
C TRP A 186 22.44 0.54 -5.20
N PRO A 187 23.49 -0.22 -5.54
CA PRO A 187 23.32 -1.47 -6.28
C PRO A 187 22.39 -2.45 -5.55
N VAL A 188 22.62 -2.65 -4.25
CA VAL A 188 21.78 -3.54 -3.41
C VAL A 188 20.34 -3.02 -3.34
N THR A 189 20.16 -1.72 -3.12
CA THR A 189 18.84 -1.09 -3.01
C THR A 189 18.05 -1.22 -4.32
N LEU A 190 18.70 -0.92 -5.45
CA LEU A 190 18.10 -1.00 -6.78
C LEU A 190 17.80 -2.46 -7.13
N SER A 191 18.69 -3.41 -6.82
CA SER A 191 18.43 -4.84 -7.01
C SER A 191 17.19 -5.29 -6.24
N MET A 192 17.07 -4.93 -4.96
CA MET A 192 15.89 -5.29 -4.15
C MET A 192 14.60 -4.65 -4.67
N LEU A 193 14.67 -3.44 -5.24
CA LEU A 193 13.51 -2.73 -5.76
C LEU A 193 13.04 -3.25 -7.13
N PHE A 194 13.99 -3.57 -8.03
CA PHE A 194 13.69 -3.88 -9.43
C PHE A 194 13.58 -5.38 -9.73
N ILE A 195 14.34 -6.26 -9.06
CA ILE A 195 14.32 -7.70 -9.34
C ILE A 195 12.89 -8.29 -9.23
N PRO A 196 12.11 -8.06 -8.15
CA PRO A 196 10.77 -8.62 -8.05
C PRO A 196 9.84 -8.15 -9.18
N ARG A 197 10.00 -6.91 -9.63
CA ARG A 197 9.22 -6.32 -10.73
C ARG A 197 9.58 -6.97 -12.07
N LEU A 198 10.88 -7.17 -12.32
CA LEU A 198 11.37 -7.86 -13.52
C LEU A 198 10.90 -9.32 -13.55
N LEU A 199 10.99 -10.03 -12.42
CA LEU A 199 10.50 -11.41 -12.32
C LEU A 199 8.99 -11.51 -12.55
N ALA A 200 8.21 -10.56 -12.05
CA ALA A 200 6.77 -10.50 -12.29
C ALA A 200 6.44 -10.30 -13.78
N LEU A 201 7.15 -9.39 -14.47
CA LEU A 201 7.00 -9.20 -15.91
C LEU A 201 7.39 -10.45 -16.71
N LEU A 202 8.52 -11.07 -16.36
CA LEU A 202 8.96 -12.33 -16.97
C LEU A 202 7.93 -13.45 -16.79
N ALA A 203 7.31 -13.54 -15.61
CA ALA A 203 6.24 -14.51 -15.35
C ALA A 203 5.01 -14.25 -16.22
N LEU A 204 4.62 -12.98 -16.43
CA LEU A 204 3.51 -12.63 -17.33
C LEU A 204 3.83 -12.98 -18.79
N PHE A 205 5.04 -12.73 -19.25
CA PHE A 205 5.47 -13.10 -20.61
C PHE A 205 5.50 -14.61 -20.82
N LYS A 206 6.04 -15.37 -19.86
CA LYS A 206 6.03 -16.84 -19.92
C LYS A 206 4.63 -17.43 -19.97
N ARG A 207 3.63 -16.77 -19.37
CA ARG A 207 2.23 -17.19 -19.39
C ARG A 207 1.43 -16.65 -20.58
N GLY A 208 2.03 -15.80 -21.43
CA GLY A 208 1.34 -15.16 -22.54
C GLY A 208 0.24 -14.18 -22.12
N GLU A 209 0.30 -13.63 -20.91
CA GLU A 209 -0.77 -12.80 -20.35
C GLU A 209 -0.69 -11.33 -20.75
N GLN A 210 0.31 -10.91 -21.54
CA GLN A 210 0.45 -9.51 -21.98
C GLN A 210 -0.80 -8.96 -22.67
N ALA A 211 -1.54 -9.78 -23.42
CA ALA A 211 -2.77 -9.36 -24.10
C ALA A 211 -3.85 -8.88 -23.11
N LYS A 212 -3.86 -9.43 -21.88
CA LYS A 212 -4.79 -9.02 -20.81
C LYS A 212 -4.54 -7.58 -20.34
N PHE A 213 -3.34 -7.04 -20.56
CA PHE A 213 -2.95 -5.67 -20.21
C PHE A 213 -2.96 -4.71 -21.41
N GLY A 214 -3.30 -5.18 -22.61
CA GLY A 214 -3.27 -4.38 -23.84
C GLY A 214 -2.10 -4.68 -24.78
N GLY A 215 -1.33 -5.73 -24.52
CA GLY A 215 -0.18 -6.13 -25.32
C GLY A 215 1.15 -5.74 -24.67
N THR A 216 2.24 -6.18 -25.30
CA THR A 216 3.61 -6.07 -24.75
C THR A 216 4.05 -4.63 -24.55
N SER A 217 3.84 -3.76 -25.54
CA SER A 217 4.25 -2.35 -25.48
C SER A 217 3.52 -1.59 -24.37
N THR A 218 2.20 -1.78 -24.26
CA THR A 218 1.38 -1.17 -23.21
C THR A 218 1.76 -1.66 -21.82
N LEU A 219 2.04 -2.96 -21.66
CA LEU A 219 2.51 -3.52 -20.39
C LEU A 219 3.85 -2.92 -19.96
N LEU A 220 4.82 -2.85 -20.88
CA LEU A 220 6.15 -2.27 -20.60
C LEU A 220 6.08 -0.77 -20.31
N ALA A 221 5.30 0.00 -21.09
CA ALA A 221 5.10 1.42 -20.84
C ALA A 221 4.41 1.68 -19.49
N SER A 222 3.43 0.84 -19.13
CA SER A 222 2.75 0.92 -17.83
C SER A 222 3.70 0.57 -16.67
N ALA A 223 4.52 -0.47 -16.83
CA ALA A 223 5.51 -0.85 -15.84
C ALA A 223 6.58 0.22 -15.63
N PHE A 224 7.06 0.85 -16.71
CA PHE A 224 8.00 1.97 -16.62
C PHE A 224 7.36 3.19 -15.95
N THR A 225 6.12 3.53 -16.31
CA THR A 225 5.37 4.63 -15.71
C THR A 225 5.17 4.41 -14.22
N GLU A 226 4.71 3.21 -13.82
CA GLU A 226 4.51 2.84 -12.43
C GLU A 226 5.83 2.84 -11.65
N ALA A 227 6.91 2.29 -12.20
CA ALA A 227 8.24 2.32 -11.56
C ALA A 227 8.74 3.76 -11.35
N THR A 228 8.54 4.64 -12.32
CA THR A 228 8.90 6.07 -12.22
C THR A 228 8.09 6.76 -11.12
N LEU A 229 6.77 6.52 -11.08
CA LEU A 229 5.89 7.07 -10.03
C LEU A 229 6.28 6.55 -8.65
N SER A 230 6.54 5.26 -8.52
CA SER A 230 7.00 4.62 -7.28
C SER A 230 8.32 5.21 -6.79
N LEU A 231 9.30 5.39 -7.70
CA LEU A 231 10.60 5.97 -7.38
C LEU A 231 10.48 7.42 -6.90
N LEU A 232 9.67 8.24 -7.58
CA LEU A 232 9.43 9.63 -7.19
C LEU A 232 8.65 9.75 -5.87
N GLN A 233 7.78 8.80 -5.54
CA GLN A 233 7.05 8.81 -4.28
C GLN A 233 7.85 8.23 -3.10
N ALA A 234 8.90 7.44 -3.34
CA ALA A 234 9.63 6.73 -2.30
C ALA A 234 10.24 7.67 -1.23
N PRO A 235 10.92 8.78 -1.57
CA PRO A 235 11.43 9.70 -0.55
C PRO A 235 10.34 10.43 0.24
N LEU A 236 9.15 10.61 -0.34
CA LEU A 236 8.00 11.19 0.37
C LEU A 236 7.46 10.21 1.41
N ARG A 237 7.30 8.94 1.02
CA ARG A 237 6.92 7.84 1.93
C ARG A 237 7.94 7.65 3.04
N MET A 238 9.24 7.74 2.72
CA MET A 238 10.31 7.63 3.71
C MET A 238 10.19 8.69 4.82
N VAL A 239 9.97 9.95 4.46
CA VAL A 239 9.73 11.02 5.45
C VAL A 239 8.48 10.72 6.27
N ALA A 240 7.37 10.39 5.61
CA ALA A 240 6.10 10.13 6.30
C ALA A 240 6.22 8.97 7.29
N HIS A 241 6.80 7.84 6.88
CA HIS A 241 7.04 6.68 7.73
C HIS A 241 7.99 7.00 8.90
N THR A 242 9.04 7.77 8.65
CA THR A 242 9.93 8.27 9.70
C THR A 242 9.15 9.05 10.76
N LEU A 243 8.31 10.00 10.33
CA LEU A 243 7.46 10.77 11.24
C LEU A 243 6.44 9.89 11.97
N PHE A 244 5.84 8.91 11.30
CA PHE A 244 4.88 7.98 11.93
C PHE A 244 5.55 7.13 13.01
N VAL A 245 6.75 6.61 12.76
CA VAL A 245 7.52 5.86 13.76
C VAL A 245 7.87 6.76 14.94
N LEU A 246 8.42 7.94 14.69
CA LEU A 246 8.80 8.87 15.75
C LEU A 246 7.60 9.28 16.61
N THR A 247 6.45 9.59 15.99
CA THR A 247 5.22 9.97 16.71
C THR A 247 4.61 8.81 17.50
N ALA A 248 4.67 7.58 16.97
CA ALA A 248 4.22 6.39 17.68
C ALA A 248 5.07 6.10 18.93
N LEU A 249 6.40 6.29 18.84
CA LEU A 249 7.32 6.06 19.95
C LEU A 249 7.31 7.17 21.00
N THR A 250 7.25 8.44 20.57
CA THR A 250 7.39 9.61 21.47
C THR A 250 6.08 10.09 22.08
N GLY A 251 4.93 9.75 21.49
CA GLY A 251 3.66 10.28 21.94
C GLY A 251 3.26 11.62 21.31
N PHE A 252 4.14 12.26 20.54
CA PHE A 252 3.86 13.57 19.95
C PHE A 252 2.67 13.51 19.00
N ARG A 253 1.66 14.36 19.25
CA ARG A 253 0.48 14.47 18.41
C ARG A 253 0.84 15.23 17.13
N LEU A 254 1.12 14.49 16.06
CA LEU A 254 1.16 15.05 14.71
C LEU A 254 -0.28 15.12 14.17
N GLU A 255 -0.83 16.31 14.01
CA GLU A 255 -2.08 16.48 13.26
C GLU A 255 -1.81 16.25 11.78
N TRP A 256 -2.17 15.06 11.28
CA TRP A 256 -2.13 14.75 9.86
C TRP A 256 -3.53 14.91 9.29
N LYS A 257 -3.82 16.11 8.78
CA LYS A 257 -5.11 16.41 8.14
C LYS A 257 -5.05 16.03 6.67
N SER A 258 -5.69 14.92 6.30
CA SER A 258 -5.94 14.60 4.90
C SER A 258 -7.19 15.33 4.42
N PRO A 259 -7.25 15.70 3.12
CA PRO A 259 -8.47 16.20 2.49
C PRO A 259 -9.63 15.21 2.64
N ALA A 260 -10.86 15.69 2.42
CA ALA A 260 -12.06 14.86 2.54
C ALA A 260 -11.98 13.63 1.63
N ARG A 261 -12.40 12.46 2.15
CA ARG A 261 -12.37 11.14 1.49
C ARG A 261 -13.06 11.06 0.10
N GLU A 262 -13.85 12.07 -0.24
CA GLU A 262 -14.60 12.13 -1.51
C GLU A 262 -13.91 13.02 -2.55
N ALA A 263 -12.88 13.80 -2.16
CA ALA A 263 -12.17 14.66 -3.07
C ALA A 263 -11.15 13.84 -3.88
N SER A 264 -11.54 13.44 -5.09
CA SER A 264 -10.62 12.76 -6.02
C SER A 264 -9.42 13.65 -6.40
N THR A 265 -9.56 14.98 -6.31
CA THR A 265 -8.51 15.94 -6.68
C THR A 265 -8.07 16.81 -5.52
N LEU A 266 -6.75 16.87 -5.32
CA LEU A 266 -6.13 17.70 -4.29
C LEU A 266 -6.11 19.19 -4.68
N ALA A 267 -6.41 20.07 -3.73
CA ALA A 267 -6.28 21.52 -3.95
C ALA A 267 -4.81 21.98 -3.84
N TRP A 268 -4.41 22.92 -4.70
CA TRP A 268 -3.03 23.41 -4.76
C TRP A 268 -2.55 24.03 -3.44
N ARG A 269 -3.36 24.92 -2.85
CA ARG A 269 -3.00 25.67 -1.65
C ARG A 269 -2.76 24.75 -0.44
N SER A 270 -3.68 23.82 -0.17
CA SER A 270 -3.55 22.90 0.97
C SER A 270 -2.39 21.92 0.78
N THR A 271 -2.18 21.44 -0.44
CA THR A 271 -1.10 20.51 -0.76
C THR A 271 0.27 21.18 -0.67
N TRP A 272 0.40 22.43 -1.16
CA TRP A 272 1.62 23.22 -0.99
C TRP A 272 1.91 23.47 0.49
N GLN A 273 0.91 23.85 1.29
CA GLN A 273 1.09 24.05 2.73
C GLN A 273 1.58 22.78 3.45
N HIS A 274 1.16 21.61 2.99
CA HIS A 274 1.61 20.32 3.50
C HIS A 274 3.08 20.03 3.16
N TYR A 275 3.49 20.28 1.90
CA TYR A 275 4.84 19.92 1.43
C TYR A 275 5.89 21.04 1.48
N ARG A 276 5.52 22.29 1.81
CA ARG A 276 6.44 23.45 1.82
C ARG A 276 7.69 23.23 2.67
N GLY A 277 7.58 22.50 3.77
CA GLY A 277 8.73 22.20 4.64
C GLY A 277 9.78 21.37 3.92
N LEU A 278 9.35 20.32 3.21
CA LEU A 278 10.24 19.49 2.39
C LEU A 278 10.85 20.25 1.23
N PHE A 279 10.06 21.13 0.59
CA PHE A 279 10.57 22.02 -0.44
C PHE A 279 11.72 22.89 0.08
N LEU A 280 11.52 23.58 1.21
CA LEU A 280 12.54 24.45 1.81
C LEU A 280 13.79 23.68 2.22
N ILE A 281 13.63 22.49 2.82
CA ILE A 281 14.76 21.62 3.19
C ILE A 281 15.55 21.20 1.94
N ALA A 282 14.85 20.78 0.88
CA ALA A 282 15.50 20.37 -0.37
C ALA A 282 16.23 21.54 -1.04
N THR A 283 15.62 22.73 -1.12
CA THR A 283 16.26 23.94 -1.67
C THR A 283 17.49 24.34 -0.85
N GLY A 284 17.37 24.39 0.48
CA GLY A 284 18.49 24.73 1.36
C GLY A 284 19.63 23.70 1.28
N GLY A 285 19.28 22.41 1.24
CA GLY A 285 20.26 21.33 1.06
C GLY A 285 21.00 21.41 -0.26
N LEU A 286 20.30 21.67 -1.36
CA LEU A 286 20.92 21.85 -2.69
C LEU A 286 21.79 23.11 -2.76
N ALA A 287 21.36 24.21 -2.13
CA ALA A 287 22.15 25.43 -2.03
C ALA A 287 23.43 25.21 -1.20
N LEU A 288 23.38 24.43 -0.12
CA LEU A 288 24.59 24.04 0.61
C LEU A 288 25.48 23.11 -0.22
N ALA A 289 24.87 22.17 -0.94
CA ALA A 289 25.61 21.23 -1.77
C ALA A 289 26.37 21.91 -2.90
N SER A 290 25.79 22.94 -3.53
CA SER A 290 26.45 23.72 -4.59
C SER A 290 27.69 24.47 -4.08
N LEU A 291 27.75 24.81 -2.79
CA LEU A 291 28.91 25.44 -2.16
C LEU A 291 30.02 24.44 -1.79
N ARG A 292 29.70 23.15 -1.65
CA ARG A 292 30.65 22.11 -1.20
C ARG A 292 31.25 21.29 -2.34
N GLY A 293 30.54 21.17 -3.46
CA GLY A 293 31.05 20.52 -4.66
C GLY A 293 30.04 19.59 -5.34
N PRO A 294 30.36 19.14 -6.56
CA PRO A 294 29.43 18.40 -7.42
C PRO A 294 29.03 17.04 -6.84
N THR A 295 29.93 16.34 -6.14
CA THR A 295 29.66 15.01 -5.55
C THR A 295 28.48 15.04 -4.59
N LEU A 296 28.46 15.99 -3.64
CA LEU A 296 27.37 16.14 -2.67
C LEU A 296 26.04 16.48 -3.36
N MET A 297 26.10 17.28 -4.43
CA MET A 297 24.92 17.66 -5.20
C MET A 297 24.31 16.45 -5.92
N VAL A 298 25.14 15.61 -6.53
CA VAL A 298 24.71 14.37 -7.20
C VAL A 298 24.13 13.38 -6.19
N ASP A 299 24.76 13.21 -5.03
CA ASP A 299 24.27 12.31 -3.96
C ASP A 299 22.93 12.77 -3.38
N LEU A 300 22.71 14.09 -3.26
CA LEU A 300 21.48 14.65 -2.71
C LEU A 300 20.30 14.64 -3.71
N LEU A 301 20.59 14.71 -5.02
CA LEU A 301 19.57 14.91 -6.06
C LEU A 301 18.44 13.85 -6.07
N PRO A 302 18.71 12.53 -5.92
CA PRO A 302 17.66 11.50 -5.90
C PRO A 302 16.63 11.68 -4.77
N ILE A 303 17.00 12.39 -3.70
CA ILE A 303 16.13 12.66 -2.54
C ILE A 303 15.50 14.03 -2.66
N ALA A 304 16.31 15.05 -2.98
CA ALA A 304 15.85 16.44 -3.05
C ALA A 304 14.89 16.68 -4.21
N LEU A 305 15.08 16.06 -5.37
CA LEU A 305 14.22 16.26 -6.54
C LEU A 305 12.77 15.82 -6.26
N PRO A 306 12.50 14.61 -5.73
CA PRO A 306 11.18 14.22 -5.23
C PRO A 306 10.56 15.19 -4.22
N TRP A 307 11.35 15.75 -3.30
CA TRP A 307 10.86 16.69 -2.30
C TRP A 307 10.49 18.05 -2.89
N LEU A 308 11.27 18.56 -3.84
CA LEU A 308 10.93 19.78 -4.59
C LEU A 308 9.65 19.60 -5.41
N LEU A 309 9.48 18.43 -6.00
CA LEU A 309 8.32 18.09 -6.85
C LEU A 309 7.14 17.52 -6.05
N ALA A 310 7.21 17.45 -4.72
CA ALA A 310 6.23 16.74 -3.89
C ALA A 310 4.79 17.25 -4.11
N ALA A 311 4.60 18.57 -4.06
CA ALA A 311 3.29 19.19 -4.27
C ALA A 311 2.75 19.01 -5.70
N PRO A 312 3.48 19.38 -6.78
CA PRO A 312 2.99 19.15 -8.14
C PRO A 312 2.76 17.66 -8.43
N LEU A 313 3.62 16.77 -7.94
CA LEU A 313 3.47 15.32 -8.13
C LEU A 313 2.22 14.78 -7.42
N ALA A 314 1.99 15.14 -6.16
CA ALA A 314 0.80 14.71 -5.42
C ALA A 314 -0.49 15.16 -6.11
N ILE A 315 -0.51 16.40 -6.61
CA ILE A 315 -1.67 16.96 -7.31
C ILE A 315 -1.86 16.27 -8.65
N ALA A 316 -0.82 16.23 -9.48
CA ALA A 316 -0.84 15.57 -10.79
C ALA A 316 -1.31 14.12 -10.67
N THR A 317 -0.87 13.40 -9.63
CA THR A 317 -1.23 12.00 -9.43
C THR A 317 -2.61 11.79 -8.80
N SER A 318 -3.19 12.83 -8.16
CA SER A 318 -4.59 12.80 -7.69
C SER A 318 -5.59 12.94 -8.83
N HIS A 319 -5.22 13.57 -9.95
CA HIS A 319 -6.15 13.73 -11.06
C HIS A 319 -6.57 12.39 -11.70
N SER A 320 -7.82 12.35 -12.13
CA SER A 320 -8.38 11.24 -12.90
C SER A 320 -7.63 11.06 -14.23
N THR A 321 -7.33 9.81 -14.58
CA THR A 321 -6.70 9.41 -15.85
C THR A 321 -7.65 9.42 -17.05
N ARG A 322 -8.88 9.94 -16.89
CA ARG A 322 -9.85 10.08 -18.00
C ARG A 322 -9.25 10.76 -19.22
N PHE A 323 -8.39 11.76 -19.03
CA PHE A 323 -7.72 12.45 -20.13
C PHE A 323 -6.77 11.53 -20.92
N LEU A 324 -6.12 10.56 -20.28
CA LEU A 324 -5.27 9.57 -20.96
C LEU A 324 -6.13 8.62 -21.80
N LYS A 325 -7.24 8.13 -21.23
CA LYS A 325 -8.19 7.26 -21.94
C LYS A 325 -8.84 7.96 -23.13
N MET A 326 -9.21 9.24 -22.99
CA MET A 326 -9.71 10.07 -24.10
C MET A 326 -8.68 10.27 -25.22
N ARG A 327 -7.38 10.24 -24.90
CA ARG A 327 -6.28 10.31 -25.88
C ARG A 327 -5.88 8.95 -26.45
N GLY A 328 -6.66 7.88 -26.18
CA GLY A 328 -6.35 6.52 -26.63
C GLY A 328 -5.19 5.86 -25.90
N LEU A 329 -4.61 6.49 -24.88
CA LEU A 329 -3.50 5.95 -24.10
C LEU A 329 -4.02 5.04 -23.00
N SER A 330 -3.89 3.73 -23.22
CA SER A 330 -4.28 2.68 -22.28
C SER A 330 -3.19 2.36 -21.26
N LEU A 331 -2.62 3.38 -20.61
CA LEU A 331 -1.56 3.20 -19.60
C LEU A 331 -2.16 2.85 -18.23
N LEU A 332 -1.46 1.98 -17.49
CA LEU A 332 -1.82 1.49 -16.15
C LEU A 332 -3.17 0.75 -16.09
N ASP A 333 -3.66 0.22 -17.23
CA ASP A 333 -4.86 -0.60 -17.24
C ASP A 333 -4.59 -1.98 -16.66
N ILE A 334 -5.52 -2.47 -15.86
CA ILE A 334 -5.55 -3.85 -15.36
C ILE A 334 -6.55 -4.70 -16.19
N PRO A 335 -6.40 -6.03 -16.21
CA PRO A 335 -7.32 -6.93 -16.92
C PRO A 335 -8.79 -6.72 -16.52
N GLU A 336 -9.04 -6.45 -15.25
CA GLU A 336 -10.38 -6.21 -14.69
C GLU A 336 -11.03 -4.92 -15.21
N GLU A 337 -10.26 -3.94 -15.67
CA GLU A 337 -10.79 -2.72 -16.32
C GLU A 337 -11.10 -2.96 -17.80
N ARG A 338 -10.33 -3.82 -18.47
CA ARG A 338 -10.55 -4.16 -19.88
C ARG A 338 -11.71 -5.12 -20.08
N ARG A 339 -11.86 -6.09 -19.18
CA ARG A 339 -12.97 -7.04 -19.15
C ARG A 339 -13.57 -7.08 -17.76
N ILE A 340 -14.53 -6.20 -17.51
CA ILE A 340 -15.18 -6.04 -16.21
C ILE A 340 -15.86 -7.35 -15.79
N PRO A 341 -15.43 -7.98 -14.68
CA PRO A 341 -16.05 -9.18 -14.13
C PRO A 341 -17.53 -8.97 -13.80
N SER A 342 -18.34 -10.03 -13.95
CA SER A 342 -19.79 -9.97 -13.70
C SER A 342 -20.12 -9.56 -12.27
N VAL A 343 -19.35 -10.01 -11.29
CA VAL A 343 -19.52 -9.63 -9.88
C VAL A 343 -19.29 -8.14 -9.64
N LEU A 344 -18.29 -7.51 -10.28
CA LEU A 344 -18.09 -6.07 -10.19
C LEU A 344 -19.22 -5.29 -10.85
N ARG A 345 -19.68 -5.73 -12.04
CA ARG A 345 -20.86 -5.13 -12.69
C ARG A 345 -22.10 -5.15 -11.80
N ARG A 346 -22.36 -6.29 -11.15
CA ARG A 346 -23.48 -6.43 -10.20
C ARG A 346 -23.28 -5.56 -8.95
N ALA A 347 -22.10 -5.59 -8.35
CA ALA A 347 -21.79 -4.79 -7.16
C ALA A 347 -21.99 -3.29 -7.43
N TRP A 348 -21.50 -2.79 -8.57
CA TRP A 348 -21.71 -1.40 -8.96
C TRP A 348 -23.19 -1.10 -9.22
N HIS A 349 -23.90 -1.96 -9.95
CA HIS A 349 -25.34 -1.81 -10.18
C HIS A 349 -26.11 -1.68 -8.85
N TYR A 350 -25.87 -2.56 -7.88
CA TYR A 350 -26.53 -2.49 -6.56
C TYR A 350 -26.09 -1.30 -5.71
N ALA A 351 -24.86 -0.82 -5.89
CA ALA A 351 -24.36 0.38 -5.22
C ALA A 351 -24.89 1.69 -5.85
N GLY A 352 -25.73 1.62 -6.90
CA GLY A 352 -26.14 2.81 -7.67
C GLY A 352 -24.98 3.45 -8.43
N LEU A 353 -23.87 2.73 -8.61
CA LEU A 353 -22.72 3.12 -9.41
C LEU A 353 -22.92 2.52 -10.81
N GLN A 354 -23.04 3.35 -11.84
CA GLN A 354 -23.11 2.79 -13.19
C GLN A 354 -21.74 2.18 -13.56
N PRO A 355 -21.69 0.94 -14.07
CA PRO A 355 -20.45 0.38 -14.60
C PRO A 355 -19.89 1.33 -15.66
N LEU A 356 -18.59 1.61 -15.62
CA LEU A 356 -17.92 2.34 -16.70
C LEU A 356 -18.24 1.61 -18.03
N PRO A 357 -18.89 2.27 -19.00
CA PRO A 357 -19.20 1.63 -20.26
C PRO A 357 -17.88 1.26 -20.95
N SER A 358 -17.81 0.03 -21.46
CA SER A 358 -16.74 -0.36 -22.37
C SER A 358 -16.88 0.43 -23.67
N GLY A 359 -16.05 1.46 -23.84
CA GLY A 359 -15.80 2.09 -25.14
C GLY A 359 -16.17 3.56 -25.34
N VAL A 360 -16.82 4.28 -24.41
CA VAL A 360 -17.16 5.70 -24.61
C VAL A 360 -17.07 6.51 -23.32
N SER A 361 -16.50 7.72 -23.44
CA SER A 361 -16.40 8.74 -22.39
C SER A 361 -17.78 9.21 -21.89
N ALA A 362 -18.06 9.13 -20.59
CA ALA A 362 -19.10 9.98 -19.97
C ALA A 362 -18.99 10.04 -18.44
N ARG A 363 -19.47 11.17 -17.90
CA ARG A 363 -19.46 11.63 -16.50
C ARG A 363 -20.05 10.61 -15.51
N PHE A 364 -19.47 10.56 -14.31
CA PHE A 364 -20.23 10.20 -13.11
C PHE A 364 -21.26 11.31 -12.86
N VAL A 365 -22.52 11.06 -13.22
CA VAL A 365 -23.64 11.81 -12.67
C VAL A 365 -24.30 10.87 -11.67
N ARG A 366 -24.28 11.26 -10.39
CA ARG A 366 -25.13 10.66 -9.36
C ARG A 366 -26.57 10.74 -9.88
N SER A 367 -27.26 9.62 -10.10
CA SER A 367 -28.71 9.69 -10.22
C SER A 367 -29.22 10.20 -8.89
N GLY A 368 -29.78 11.40 -8.89
CA GLY A 368 -30.31 12.05 -7.70
C GLY A 368 -31.49 11.26 -7.16
N THR A 369 -31.21 10.31 -6.29
CA THR A 369 -32.11 9.76 -5.27
C THR A 369 -31.21 9.05 -4.26
N GLY A 370 -30.95 9.73 -3.14
CA GLY A 370 -30.30 9.11 -2.01
C GLY A 370 -31.19 8.00 -1.47
N ALA A 371 -30.73 6.76 -1.53
CA ALA A 371 -31.28 5.68 -0.73
C ALA A 371 -30.37 5.48 0.48
N GLN A 372 -30.75 6.09 1.61
CA GLN A 372 -30.35 5.56 2.91
C GLN A 372 -30.89 4.14 2.99
N ILE A 373 -30.01 3.14 2.87
CA ILE A 373 -30.35 1.78 3.31
C ILE A 373 -30.27 1.82 4.84
N ALA A 374 -31.36 2.24 5.47
CA ALA A 374 -31.68 1.78 6.80
C ALA A 374 -31.87 0.26 6.68
N LEU A 375 -30.90 -0.50 7.19
CA LEU A 375 -31.05 -1.94 7.39
C LEU A 375 -32.15 -2.13 8.43
N ASP A 376 -33.37 -2.31 7.95
CA ASP A 376 -34.48 -2.72 8.80
C ASP A 376 -34.21 -4.13 9.33
N ARG A 377 -34.20 -4.25 10.65
CA ARG A 377 -33.62 -5.35 11.42
C ARG A 377 -34.49 -6.63 11.42
N ALA A 378 -35.47 -6.71 10.52
CA ALA A 378 -36.58 -7.66 10.59
C ALA A 378 -36.59 -8.77 9.52
N GLN A 379 -35.67 -8.80 8.54
CA GLN A 379 -35.70 -9.81 7.46
C GLN A 379 -34.64 -10.92 7.55
N PHE A 380 -33.93 -11.05 8.68
CA PHE A 380 -32.95 -12.13 8.88
C PHE A 380 -33.51 -13.41 9.53
N LEU A 381 -34.83 -13.52 9.74
CA LEU A 381 -35.50 -14.70 10.28
C LEU A 381 -36.72 -15.05 9.43
N ASN A 382 -36.51 -15.72 8.29
CA ASN A 382 -37.52 -16.58 7.65
C ASN A 382 -36.93 -17.41 6.48
N LEU A 383 -35.86 -18.15 6.77
CA LEU A 383 -35.44 -19.29 5.96
C LEU A 383 -35.29 -20.52 6.88
N SER A 384 -36.41 -20.95 7.43
CA SER A 384 -36.62 -22.28 7.97
C SER A 384 -38.12 -22.61 7.95
N ARG A 385 -38.64 -22.95 6.78
CA ARG A 385 -39.72 -23.92 6.57
C ARG A 385 -39.47 -24.65 5.27
#